data_AF-A0A2J6XUK8-F1
#
_entry.id   AF-A0A2J6XUK8-F1
#
_cell.length_a   1.000
_cell.length_b   1.000
_cell.length_c   1.000
_cell.angle_alpha   90.00
_cell.angle_beta   90.00
_cell.angle_gamma   90.00
#
_symmetry.space_group_name_H-M   'P 1'
#
loop_
_entity.id
_entity.type
_entity.pdbx_description
1 polymer ?
#
loop_
_entity_poly.entity_id
_entity_poly.type
_entity_poly.pdbx_seq_one_letter_code
_entity_poly.pdbx_strand_id
1 'polypeptide(L)'
;MKIILIFMLLIFLINILWAQEVPVIENRSKVIARVRGVILGEFPHVELILEILKSENVEGYKNFAKENQIILATPFSQTQDLFLCYFLRPSDEVLCLLEFVGDERKRGWIIRSIKRLGREEDLEDVIKYFLIGKGFIKEGEDFSFEIVKKDENGWEVEVNLSRLRIRIVLDSSLSILSFSLL
;
A
#
# COMPACT_ATOMS: atom_id res chain seq x y z
N MET A 1 52.79 6.29 2.23
CA MET A 1 52.00 5.63 1.17
C MET A 1 51.08 4.51 1.67
N LYS A 2 51.58 3.49 2.40
CA LYS A 2 50.75 2.36 2.87
C LYS A 2 49.55 2.78 3.74
N ILE A 3 49.74 3.75 4.65
CA ILE A 3 48.67 4.25 5.55
C ILE A 3 47.56 4.97 4.77
N ILE A 4 47.93 5.79 3.77
CA ILE A 4 46.96 6.51 2.92
C ILE A 4 46.13 5.53 2.10
N LEU A 5 46.76 4.46 1.59
CA LEU A 5 46.06 3.42 0.84
C LEU A 5 45.05 2.66 1.71
N ILE A 6 45.42 2.32 2.95
CA ILE A 6 44.51 1.68 3.91
C ILE A 6 43.33 2.60 4.24
N PHE A 7 43.59 3.89 4.43
CA PHE A 7 42.54 4.87 4.73
C PHE A 7 41.56 5.03 3.56
N MET A 8 42.05 5.09 2.32
CA MET A 8 41.18 5.11 1.13
C MET A 8 40.37 3.82 1.00
N LEU A 9 40.94 2.66 1.30
CA LEU A 9 40.23 1.39 1.27
C LEU A 9 39.10 1.35 2.32
N LEU A 10 39.36 1.88 3.53
CA LEU A 10 38.38 1.95 4.61
C LEU A 10 37.21 2.88 4.26
N ILE A 11 37.52 4.06 3.71
CA ILE A 11 36.50 5.01 3.24
C ILE A 11 35.66 4.37 2.13
N PHE A 12 36.27 3.64 1.21
CA PHE A 12 35.54 2.95 0.13
C PHE A 12 34.61 1.85 0.68
N LEU A 13 35.07 1.05 1.64
CA LEU A 13 34.27 0.04 2.33
C LEU A 13 33.07 0.65 3.08
N ILE A 14 33.28 1.76 3.78
CA ILE A 14 32.20 2.48 4.49
C ILE A 14 31.17 3.02 3.48
N ASN A 15 31.60 3.58 2.35
CA ASN A 15 30.68 4.07 1.31
C ASN A 15 29.86 2.93 0.67
N ILE A 16 30.46 1.75 0.46
CA ILE A 16 29.72 0.58 -0.06
C ILE A 16 28.67 0.11 0.93
N LEU A 17 29.01 0.06 2.22
CA LEU A 17 28.06 -0.33 3.27
C LEU A 17 26.89 0.66 3.37
N TRP A 18 27.16 1.96 3.23
CA TRP A 18 26.13 3.00 3.24
C TRP A 18 25.25 2.98 1.98
N ALA A 19 25.83 2.70 0.82
CA ALA A 19 25.10 2.60 -0.45
C ALA A 19 24.11 1.43 -0.48
N GLN A 20 24.34 0.37 0.31
CA GLN A 20 23.42 -0.76 0.44
C GLN A 20 22.20 -0.46 1.34
N GLU A 21 22.23 0.61 2.13
CA GLU A 21 21.13 0.98 3.04
C GLU A 21 20.21 2.08 2.50
N VAL A 22 20.57 2.72 1.38
CA VAL A 22 19.72 3.76 0.76
C VAL A 22 18.77 3.10 -0.24
N PRO A 23 17.44 3.11 -0.01
CA PRO A 23 16.48 2.56 -0.96
C PRO A 23 16.63 3.27 -2.30
N VAL A 24 16.86 2.51 -3.38
CA VAL A 24 16.97 3.07 -4.72
C VAL A 24 15.57 3.50 -5.15
N ILE A 25 15.39 4.81 -5.36
CA ILE A 25 14.17 5.35 -5.94
C ILE A 25 14.22 5.04 -7.44
N GLU A 26 13.49 4.01 -7.85
CA GLU A 26 13.41 3.61 -9.25
C GLU A 26 12.38 4.48 -10.01
N ASN A 27 11.42 5.10 -9.30
CA ASN A 27 10.29 5.78 -9.90
C ASN A 27 9.65 6.87 -9.01
N ARG A 28 9.04 7.88 -9.66
CA ARG A 28 8.03 8.74 -9.03
C ARG A 28 6.83 8.94 -9.94
N SER A 29 5.64 8.76 -9.39
CA SER A 29 4.37 8.90 -10.11
C SER A 29 3.42 9.78 -9.31
N LYS A 30 2.78 10.75 -9.95
CA LYS A 30 1.69 11.51 -9.33
C LYS A 30 0.38 10.94 -9.84
N VAL A 31 -0.47 10.45 -8.95
CA VAL A 31 -1.69 9.75 -9.34
C VAL A 31 -2.92 10.34 -8.68
N ILE A 32 -4.02 10.34 -9.40
CA ILE A 32 -5.34 10.36 -8.78
C ILE A 32 -5.74 8.90 -8.66
N ALA A 33 -6.04 8.45 -7.45
CA ALA A 33 -6.40 7.09 -7.17
C ALA A 33 -7.70 7.03 -6.36
N ARG A 34 -8.45 5.95 -6.54
CA ARG A 34 -9.54 5.57 -5.63
C ARG A 34 -8.97 4.64 -4.58
N VAL A 35 -9.13 4.98 -3.31
CA VAL A 35 -8.86 4.05 -2.21
C VAL A 35 -9.87 2.92 -2.32
N ARG A 36 -9.41 1.69 -2.38
CA ARG A 36 -10.27 0.52 -2.46
C ARG A 36 -10.29 -0.30 -1.19
N GLY A 37 -9.24 -0.21 -0.40
CA GLY A 37 -9.16 -0.82 0.91
C GLY A 37 -8.12 -0.10 1.76
N VAL A 38 -8.37 -0.09 3.06
CA VAL A 38 -7.44 0.41 4.08
C VAL A 38 -7.19 -0.73 5.05
N ILE A 39 -5.93 -1.14 5.19
CA ILE A 39 -5.50 -2.19 6.10
C ILE A 39 -4.79 -1.52 7.25
N LEU A 40 -5.39 -1.57 8.44
CA LEU A 40 -4.83 -1.03 9.67
C LEU A 40 -4.03 -2.13 10.37
N GLY A 41 -2.77 -1.84 10.70
CA GLY A 41 -1.92 -2.68 11.55
C GLY A 41 -1.61 -2.00 12.88
N GLU A 42 -0.44 -2.26 13.44
CA GLU A 42 0.07 -1.52 14.61
C GLU A 42 0.73 -0.23 14.15
N PHE A 43 0.41 0.92 14.76
CA PHE A 43 1.08 2.18 14.44
C PHE A 43 2.61 2.03 14.45
N PRO A 44 3.34 2.35 13.35
CA PRO A 44 2.93 3.14 12.18
C PRO A 44 2.59 2.34 10.90
N HIS A 45 2.10 1.11 11.01
CA HIS A 45 1.82 0.22 9.88
C HIS A 45 0.38 0.37 9.37
N VAL A 46 0.26 1.00 8.20
CA VAL A 46 -0.99 1.04 7.39
C VAL A 46 -0.64 0.70 5.96
N GLU A 47 -1.50 -0.04 5.28
CA GLU A 47 -1.38 -0.27 3.83
C GLU A 47 -2.66 0.19 3.14
N LEU A 48 -2.51 0.89 2.02
CA LEU A 48 -3.62 1.32 1.17
C LEU A 48 -3.63 0.51 -0.11
N ILE A 49 -4.82 0.13 -0.53
CA ILE A 49 -5.06 -0.46 -1.83
C ILE A 49 -5.62 0.64 -2.71
N LEU A 50 -4.89 0.97 -3.76
CA LEU A 50 -5.18 2.12 -4.63
C LEU A 50 -5.47 1.62 -6.04
N GLU A 51 -6.63 2.01 -6.59
CA GLU A 51 -6.93 1.91 -8.01
C GLU A 51 -6.54 3.24 -8.68
N ILE A 52 -5.58 3.22 -9.61
CA ILE A 52 -5.10 4.43 -10.27
C ILE A 52 -6.12 4.87 -11.33
N LEU A 53 -6.77 6.01 -11.11
CA LEU A 53 -7.72 6.62 -12.05
C LEU A 53 -7.02 7.47 -13.11
N LYS A 54 -5.96 8.17 -12.70
CA LYS A 54 -5.14 9.00 -13.58
C LYS A 54 -3.68 8.94 -13.13
N SER A 55 -2.75 8.89 -14.08
CA SER A 55 -1.32 8.90 -13.80
C SER A 55 -0.61 10.02 -14.55
N GLU A 56 0.20 10.80 -13.83
CA GLU A 56 0.99 11.91 -14.37
C GLU A 56 2.48 11.70 -14.07
N ASN A 57 3.33 12.07 -15.03
CA ASN A 57 4.78 12.05 -14.85
C ASN A 57 5.21 13.10 -13.82
N VAL A 58 6.19 12.73 -12.99
CA VAL A 58 6.93 13.67 -12.15
C VAL A 58 8.22 14.03 -12.88
N GLU A 59 8.52 15.32 -12.99
CA GLU A 59 9.72 15.80 -13.70
C GLU A 59 11.00 15.17 -13.13
N GLY A 60 11.88 14.70 -14.01
CA GLY A 60 13.13 14.04 -13.64
C GLY A 60 13.00 12.57 -13.21
N TYR A 61 11.79 11.99 -13.20
CA TYR A 61 11.56 10.59 -12.86
C TYR A 61 10.76 9.88 -13.95
N LYS A 62 11.02 8.58 -14.12
CA LYS A 62 10.15 7.72 -14.91
C LYS A 62 8.83 7.54 -14.16
N ASN A 63 7.73 7.28 -14.88
CA ASN A 63 6.42 6.94 -14.32
C ASN A 63 6.12 5.47 -14.61
N PHE A 64 5.79 4.71 -13.57
CA PHE A 64 5.48 3.27 -13.66
C PHE A 64 4.02 2.98 -13.32
N ALA A 65 3.31 3.92 -12.69
CA ALA A 65 1.91 3.79 -12.36
C ALA A 65 1.07 3.94 -13.63
N LYS A 66 0.23 2.96 -13.94
CA LYS A 66 -0.65 2.98 -15.11
C LYS A 66 -2.09 3.20 -14.69
N GLU A 67 -2.88 3.82 -15.56
CA GLU A 67 -4.32 3.93 -15.36
C GLU A 67 -4.96 2.53 -15.27
N ASN A 68 -5.96 2.42 -14.40
CA ASN A 68 -6.67 1.20 -13.98
C ASN A 68 -5.80 0.17 -13.23
N GLN A 69 -4.56 0.48 -12.91
CA GLN A 69 -3.72 -0.42 -12.13
C GLN A 69 -4.11 -0.40 -10.65
N ILE A 70 -4.28 -1.58 -10.05
CA ILE A 70 -4.41 -1.75 -8.61
C ILE A 70 -3.03 -1.95 -8.00
N ILE A 71 -2.69 -1.15 -6.99
CA ILE A 71 -1.43 -1.24 -6.26
C ILE A 71 -1.66 -1.31 -4.76
N LEU A 72 -0.77 -2.02 -4.07
CA LEU A 72 -0.63 -1.95 -2.61
C LEU A 72 0.49 -0.95 -2.29
N ALA A 73 0.16 0.10 -1.53
CA ALA A 73 1.08 1.17 -1.20
C ALA A 73 1.12 1.44 0.30
N THR A 74 2.32 1.66 0.83
CA THR A 74 2.56 1.95 2.25
C THR A 74 3.00 3.41 2.41
N PRO A 75 2.45 4.18 3.36
CA PRO A 75 2.93 5.52 3.61
C PRO A 75 4.36 5.47 4.13
N PHE A 76 5.20 6.38 3.63
CA PHE A 76 6.53 6.63 4.18
C PHE A 76 6.57 8.06 4.67
N SER A 77 6.38 8.27 5.97
CA SER A 77 7.00 9.34 6.74
C SER A 77 6.43 9.40 8.16
N GLN A 78 7.20 10.03 9.04
CA GLN A 78 6.92 10.37 10.42
C GLN A 78 5.69 11.29 10.51
N THR A 79 4.61 10.75 11.10
CA THR A 79 3.43 11.45 11.65
C THR A 79 2.31 11.91 10.68
N GLN A 80 2.42 12.99 9.89
CA GLN A 80 1.21 13.59 9.27
C GLN A 80 0.51 12.76 8.18
N ASP A 81 1.24 12.24 7.19
CA ASP A 81 0.63 11.45 6.11
C ASP A 81 0.07 10.11 6.62
N LEU A 82 0.73 9.55 7.63
CA LEU A 82 0.28 8.35 8.30
C LEU A 82 -1.08 8.57 8.97
N PHE A 83 -1.24 9.66 9.73
CA PHE A 83 -2.53 9.98 10.35
C PHE A 83 -3.65 10.05 9.32
N LEU A 84 -3.44 10.72 8.18
CA LEU A 84 -4.48 10.77 7.15
C LEU A 84 -4.82 9.36 6.63
N CYS A 85 -3.82 8.51 6.38
CA CYS A 85 -4.05 7.14 5.90
C CYS A 85 -4.92 6.30 6.84
N TYR A 86 -4.79 6.49 8.16
CA TYR A 86 -5.65 5.84 9.16
C TYR A 86 -7.13 6.24 9.07
N PHE A 87 -7.42 7.42 8.52
CA PHE A 87 -8.79 7.91 8.40
C PHE A 87 -9.34 7.80 6.98
N LEU A 88 -8.57 7.28 6.02
CA LEU A 88 -9.03 7.10 4.65
C LEU A 88 -10.12 6.04 4.60
N ARG A 89 -11.20 6.43 3.94
CA ARG A 89 -12.42 5.68 3.69
C ARG A 89 -12.19 4.76 2.47
N PRO A 90 -12.67 3.51 2.35
CA PRO A 90 -12.82 2.92 1.02
C PRO A 90 -13.66 3.82 0.09
N SER A 91 -13.33 3.79 -1.19
CA SER A 91 -13.82 4.66 -2.24
C SER A 91 -13.51 6.16 -2.12
N ASP A 92 -12.71 6.59 -1.13
CA ASP A 92 -12.16 7.95 -1.16
C ASP A 92 -11.33 8.13 -2.43
N GLU A 93 -11.62 9.17 -3.20
CA GLU A 93 -10.67 9.62 -4.21
C GLU A 93 -9.55 10.41 -3.54
N VAL A 94 -8.32 10.11 -3.93
CA VAL A 94 -7.11 10.71 -3.36
C VAL A 94 -6.15 11.14 -4.45
N LEU A 95 -5.48 12.26 -4.23
CA LEU A 95 -4.28 12.64 -4.95
C LEU A 95 -3.08 12.11 -4.17
N CYS A 96 -2.26 11.27 -4.81
CA CYS A 96 -1.09 10.65 -4.20
C CYS A 96 0.19 11.00 -4.98
N LEU A 97 1.28 11.22 -4.24
CA LEU A 97 2.63 11.11 -4.78
C LEU A 97 3.17 9.74 -4.38
N LEU A 98 3.43 8.91 -5.38
CA LEU A 98 3.91 7.55 -5.22
C LEU A 98 5.38 7.45 -5.63
N GLU A 99 6.13 6.65 -4.88
CA GLU A 99 7.46 6.21 -5.28
C GLU A 99 7.49 4.70 -5.36
N PHE A 100 8.09 4.18 -6.43
CA PHE A 100 8.48 2.78 -6.44
C PHE A 100 9.93 2.73 -5.97
N VAL A 101 10.12 2.20 -4.76
CA VAL A 101 11.46 2.01 -4.17
C VAL A 101 11.76 0.52 -4.11
N GLY A 102 13.04 0.21 -4.36
CA GLY A 102 13.52 -1.15 -4.44
C GLY A 102 15.00 -1.28 -4.12
N ASP A 103 15.36 -2.31 -3.36
CA ASP A 103 16.63 -3.03 -3.51
C ASP A 103 16.33 -4.50 -3.87
N GLU A 104 17.35 -5.36 -3.97
CA GLU A 104 17.17 -6.79 -4.28
C GLU A 104 16.29 -7.55 -3.25
N ARG A 105 15.95 -6.96 -2.09
CA ARG A 105 15.25 -7.62 -0.98
C ARG A 105 13.85 -7.10 -0.70
N LYS A 106 13.54 -5.83 -0.99
CA LYS A 106 12.19 -5.25 -0.84
C LYS A 106 11.88 -4.24 -1.93
N ARG A 107 10.90 -4.56 -2.78
CA ARG A 107 10.29 -3.65 -3.76
C ARG A 107 8.85 -3.37 -3.39
N GLY A 108 8.44 -2.12 -3.46
CA GLY A 108 7.07 -1.74 -3.15
C GLY A 108 6.74 -0.29 -3.50
N TRP A 109 5.43 -0.01 -3.57
CA TRP A 109 4.94 1.34 -3.71
C TRP A 109 4.89 2.04 -2.36
N ILE A 110 5.41 3.25 -2.34
CA ILE A 110 5.45 4.11 -1.18
C ILE A 110 4.64 5.36 -1.44
N ILE A 111 3.78 5.73 -0.49
CA ILE A 111 3.04 6.99 -0.51
C ILE A 111 3.88 8.04 0.20
N ARG A 112 4.29 9.07 -0.56
CA ARG A 112 5.05 10.22 -0.03
C ARG A 112 4.17 11.38 0.42
N SER A 113 2.99 11.50 -0.17
CA SER A 113 1.99 12.49 0.21
C SER A 113 0.62 12.03 -0.29
N ILE A 114 -0.43 12.31 0.48
CA ILE A 114 -1.80 11.93 0.11
C ILE A 114 -2.82 13.03 0.49
N LYS A 115 -3.85 13.24 -0.35
CA LYS A 115 -4.92 14.22 -0.12
C LYS A 115 -6.28 13.71 -0.63
N ARG A 116 -7.34 13.78 0.18
CA ARG A 116 -8.72 13.36 -0.16
C ARG A 116 -9.46 14.34 -1.09
N LEU A 117 -10.34 13.81 -1.95
CA LEU A 117 -11.10 14.52 -2.99
C LEU A 117 -12.64 14.32 -2.95
N GLY A 118 -13.22 13.21 -2.44
CA GLY A 118 -14.69 12.98 -2.37
C GLY A 118 -15.11 11.50 -2.27
N ARG A 119 -16.42 11.16 -2.06
CA ARG A 119 -16.83 9.80 -1.62
C ARG A 119 -18.25 9.27 -1.97
N GLU A 120 -18.34 7.95 -2.24
CA GLU A 120 -19.50 7.02 -2.11
C GLU A 120 -18.97 5.60 -1.77
N GLU A 121 -19.67 4.72 -1.03
CA GLU A 121 -19.09 3.51 -0.40
C GLU A 121 -19.75 2.17 -0.83
N ASP A 122 -18.96 1.10 -0.99
CA ASP A 122 -19.45 -0.28 -1.24
C ASP A 122 -18.55 -1.35 -0.57
N LEU A 123 -19.13 -2.24 0.24
CA LEU A 123 -18.46 -3.31 1.00
C LEU A 123 -17.88 -4.42 0.11
N GLU A 124 -18.60 -4.82 -0.95
CA GLU A 124 -18.16 -5.91 -1.82
C GLU A 124 -16.86 -5.53 -2.54
N ASP A 125 -16.80 -4.27 -3.01
CA ASP A 125 -15.60 -3.69 -3.58
C ASP A 125 -14.43 -3.74 -2.59
N VAL A 126 -14.64 -3.33 -1.32
CA VAL A 126 -13.56 -3.35 -0.31
C VAL A 126 -12.92 -4.73 -0.18
N ILE A 127 -13.73 -5.77 -0.09
CA ILE A 127 -13.26 -7.14 0.05
C ILE A 127 -12.53 -7.57 -1.22
N LYS A 128 -13.12 -7.33 -2.40
CA LYS A 128 -12.52 -7.69 -3.70
C LYS A 128 -11.11 -7.12 -3.85
N TYR A 129 -10.96 -5.83 -3.62
CA TYR A 129 -9.67 -5.16 -3.79
C TYR A 129 -8.67 -5.55 -2.71
N PHE A 130 -9.11 -5.83 -1.48
CA PHE A 130 -8.27 -6.45 -0.45
C PHE A 130 -7.62 -7.75 -0.93
N LEU A 131 -8.40 -8.65 -1.51
CA LEU A 131 -7.92 -9.93 -1.99
C LEU A 131 -6.91 -9.77 -3.14
N ILE A 132 -7.17 -8.83 -4.06
CA ILE A 132 -6.24 -8.52 -5.17
C ILE A 132 -4.93 -7.91 -4.63
N GLY A 133 -5.03 -6.90 -3.75
CA GLY A 133 -3.87 -6.20 -3.20
C GLY A 133 -2.95 -7.12 -2.38
N LYS A 134 -3.49 -8.12 -1.70
CA LYS A 134 -2.72 -9.16 -0.99
C LYS A 134 -2.28 -10.31 -1.88
N GLY A 135 -2.72 -10.37 -3.14
CA GLY A 135 -2.38 -11.44 -4.08
C GLY A 135 -3.07 -12.77 -3.80
N PHE A 136 -4.19 -12.76 -3.06
CA PHE A 136 -5.01 -13.96 -2.84
C PHE A 136 -5.79 -14.36 -4.08
N ILE A 137 -6.20 -13.38 -4.90
CA ILE A 137 -6.88 -13.57 -6.18
C ILE A 137 -6.29 -12.64 -7.23
N LYS A 138 -6.55 -12.93 -8.50
CA LYS A 138 -6.28 -12.02 -9.63
C LYS A 138 -7.53 -11.22 -10.00
N GLU A 139 -7.34 -10.15 -10.77
CA GLU A 139 -8.45 -9.45 -11.41
C GLU A 139 -9.30 -10.41 -12.26
N GLY A 140 -10.62 -10.40 -12.02
CA GLY A 140 -11.59 -11.26 -12.72
C GLY A 140 -11.79 -12.65 -12.12
N GLU A 141 -11.10 -12.99 -11.03
CA GLU A 141 -11.39 -14.22 -10.28
C GLU A 141 -12.58 -13.99 -9.32
N ASP A 142 -13.50 -14.96 -9.29
CA ASP A 142 -14.69 -14.91 -8.43
C ASP A 142 -14.34 -15.26 -6.98
N PHE A 143 -15.04 -14.60 -6.05
CA PHE A 143 -15.04 -14.93 -4.63
C PHE A 143 -16.48 -14.86 -4.11
N SER A 144 -16.71 -15.45 -2.94
CA SER A 144 -17.95 -15.26 -2.20
C SER A 144 -17.62 -14.92 -0.77
N PHE A 145 -18.52 -14.20 -0.09
CA PHE A 145 -18.34 -13.86 1.31
C PHE A 145 -19.66 -13.94 2.07
N GLU A 146 -19.56 -14.18 3.37
CA GLU A 146 -20.68 -14.16 4.30
C GLU A 146 -20.36 -13.26 5.49
N ILE A 147 -21.36 -12.52 5.96
CA ILE A 147 -21.22 -11.67 7.15
C ILE A 147 -21.48 -12.55 8.37
N VAL A 148 -20.41 -12.88 9.09
CA VAL A 148 -20.45 -13.69 10.33
C VAL A 148 -20.97 -12.86 11.50
N LYS A 149 -20.63 -11.56 11.53
CA LYS A 149 -21.08 -10.63 12.56
C LYS A 149 -21.25 -9.23 11.99
N LYS A 150 -22.29 -8.52 12.45
CA LYS A 150 -22.51 -7.10 12.19
C LYS A 150 -23.04 -6.42 13.44
N ASP A 151 -22.31 -5.44 13.94
CA ASP A 151 -22.71 -4.61 15.07
C ASP A 151 -22.31 -3.14 14.85
N GLU A 152 -22.53 -2.29 15.86
CA GLU A 152 -22.18 -0.86 15.80
C GLU A 152 -20.66 -0.59 15.67
N ASN A 153 -19.82 -1.57 16.03
CA ASN A 153 -18.37 -1.46 15.95
C ASN A 153 -17.82 -1.91 14.60
N GLY A 154 -18.61 -2.64 13.79
CA GLY A 154 -18.25 -2.99 12.42
C GLY A 154 -18.75 -4.36 11.96
N TRP A 155 -17.92 -5.03 11.16
CA TRP A 155 -18.25 -6.29 10.50
C TRP A 155 -17.18 -7.35 10.72
N GLU A 156 -17.62 -8.60 10.84
CA GLU A 156 -16.77 -9.78 10.67
C GLU A 156 -17.29 -10.54 9.46
N VAL A 157 -16.40 -10.78 8.50
CA VAL A 157 -16.72 -11.38 7.21
C VAL A 157 -15.85 -12.61 7.00
N GLU A 158 -16.46 -13.70 6.54
CA GLU A 158 -15.74 -14.88 6.06
C GLU A 158 -15.79 -14.92 4.53
N VAL A 159 -14.62 -14.86 3.92
CA VAL A 159 -14.42 -14.95 2.47
C VAL A 159 -14.07 -16.39 2.12
N ASN A 160 -14.84 -16.95 1.21
CA ASN A 160 -14.67 -18.29 0.67
C ASN A 160 -13.97 -18.21 -0.69
N LEU A 161 -12.71 -18.66 -0.74
CA LEU A 161 -11.96 -18.88 -1.98
C LEU A 161 -11.87 -20.37 -2.29
N SER A 162 -11.53 -20.71 -3.53
CA SER A 162 -11.50 -22.10 -4.02
C SER A 162 -10.60 -23.06 -3.20
N ARG A 163 -9.60 -22.54 -2.48
CA ARG A 163 -8.60 -23.34 -1.74
C ARG A 163 -8.37 -22.94 -0.29
N LEU A 164 -8.98 -21.85 0.15
CA LEU A 164 -8.75 -21.31 1.50
C LEU A 164 -9.94 -20.44 1.92
N ARG A 165 -10.09 -20.28 3.23
CA ARG A 165 -11.04 -19.35 3.83
C ARG A 165 -10.28 -18.25 4.55
N ILE A 166 -10.77 -17.02 4.42
CA ILE A 166 -10.19 -15.85 5.08
C ILE A 166 -11.26 -15.22 5.95
N ARG A 167 -10.94 -14.99 7.22
CA ARG A 167 -11.73 -14.15 8.10
C ARG A 167 -11.19 -12.73 8.08
N ILE A 168 -12.04 -11.75 7.85
CA ILE A 168 -11.71 -10.32 7.79
C ILE A 168 -12.57 -9.60 8.83
N VAL A 169 -11.92 -8.78 9.67
CA VAL A 169 -12.61 -7.91 10.63
C VAL A 169 -12.48 -6.48 10.13
N LEU A 170 -13.61 -5.78 10.00
CA LEU A 170 -13.71 -4.39 9.57
C LEU A 170 -14.37 -3.54 10.64
N ASP A 171 -14.02 -2.26 10.71
CA ASP A 171 -14.78 -1.28 11.50
C ASP A 171 -16.04 -0.79 10.75
N SER A 172 -16.84 0.05 11.39
CA SER A 172 -18.05 0.65 10.80
C SER A 172 -17.79 1.56 9.59
N SER A 173 -16.53 1.90 9.32
CA SER A 173 -16.08 2.71 8.17
C SER A 173 -15.58 1.88 6.99
N LEU A 174 -15.68 0.55 7.07
CA LEU A 174 -15.12 -0.43 6.12
C LEU A 174 -13.58 -0.52 6.14
N SER A 175 -12.93 -0.01 7.18
CA SER A 175 -11.47 -0.18 7.34
C SER A 175 -11.17 -1.58 7.87
N ILE A 176 -10.23 -2.30 7.25
CA ILE A 176 -9.85 -3.65 7.65
C ILE A 176 -8.92 -3.56 8.87
N LEU A 177 -9.40 -4.04 10.01
CA LEU A 177 -8.68 -4.06 11.28
C LEU A 177 -7.75 -5.27 11.42
N SER A 178 -8.16 -6.43 10.89
CA SER A 178 -7.36 -7.64 10.89
C SER A 178 -7.88 -8.67 9.90
N PHE A 179 -7.05 -9.64 9.54
CA PHE A 179 -7.46 -10.82 8.80
C PHE A 179 -6.70 -12.07 9.25
N SER A 180 -7.30 -13.25 9.09
CA SER A 180 -6.69 -14.54 9.40
C SER A 180 -7.09 -15.61 8.40
N LEU A 181 -6.20 -16.56 8.16
CA LEU A 181 -6.48 -17.74 7.35
C LEU A 181 -7.13 -18.81 8.23
N LEU A 182 -8.17 -19.46 7.72
CA LEU A 182 -8.93 -20.53 8.39
C LEU A 182 -8.61 -21.91 7.80
#